data_AF-A0A2I1GU73-F1
#
_entry.id   AF-A0A2I1GU73-F1
#
_cell.length_a   1.000
_cell.length_b   1.000
_cell.length_c   1.000
_cell.angle_alpha   90.00
_cell.angle_beta   90.00
_cell.angle_gamma   90.00
#
_symmetry.space_group_name_H-M   'P 1'
#
loop_
_entity.id
_entity.type
_entity.pdbx_description
1 polymer ?
#
loop_
_entity_poly.entity_id
_entity_poly.type
_entity_poly.pdbx_seq_one_letter_code
_entity_poly.pdbx_strand_id
1 'polypeptide(L)'
;MGNFFQFGVDKHYNRAFYYYDLSTKGGFSFGLNMLGYCYSEGIGTFIDKRRAFNLYFKAANMDNIIAQYNVAVCFDEGFGTNKDFTKAKEWYKKSANKGYDRARKKLDELSILKSEEEEIETQQQIIQHWNLNRGLSLDGSSIQPSKEPVLGEDGELDINVYKGEPIVYTNINDPDKSNLLSFNNKIGFNEALKQ
;
A
#
# COMPACT_ATOMS: atom_id res chain seq x y z
N MET A 1 -28.20 -14.83 19.76
CA MET A 1 -29.31 -15.08 18.80
C MET A 1 -29.00 -14.64 17.37
N GLY A 2 -28.44 -13.44 17.10
CA GLY A 2 -28.15 -13.02 15.72
C GLY A 2 -27.33 -14.04 14.90
N ASN A 3 -26.21 -14.55 15.45
CA ASN A 3 -25.36 -15.53 14.76
C ASN A 3 -26.10 -16.83 14.41
N PHE A 4 -27.06 -17.25 15.23
CA PHE A 4 -27.85 -18.45 14.96
C PHE A 4 -28.67 -18.29 13.68
N PHE A 5 -29.32 -17.14 13.51
CA PHE A 5 -30.11 -16.85 12.32
C PHE A 5 -29.29 -16.48 11.09
N GLN A 6 -28.00 -16.15 11.24
CA GLN A 6 -27.12 -15.82 10.10
C GLN A 6 -26.29 -17.03 9.62
N PHE A 7 -25.72 -17.79 10.54
CA PHE A 7 -24.76 -18.86 10.25
C PHE A 7 -25.27 -20.25 10.62
N GLY A 8 -26.45 -20.37 11.25
CA GLY A 8 -27.07 -21.64 11.59
C GLY A 8 -27.67 -22.37 10.39
N VAL A 9 -28.26 -23.54 10.67
CA VAL A 9 -28.86 -24.43 9.66
C VAL A 9 -30.09 -23.79 9.01
N ASP A 10 -30.94 -23.15 9.81
CA ASP A 10 -32.12 -22.42 9.32
C ASP A 10 -31.89 -20.91 9.41
N LYS A 11 -31.52 -20.31 8.27
CA LYS A 11 -31.06 -18.92 8.18
C LYS A 11 -32.25 -17.97 7.97
N HIS A 12 -32.33 -16.95 8.83
CA HIS A 12 -33.35 -15.90 8.78
C HIS A 12 -32.68 -14.53 8.89
N TYR A 13 -32.20 -13.98 7.77
CA TYR A 13 -31.37 -12.77 7.79
C TYR A 13 -32.05 -11.53 8.38
N ASN A 14 -33.36 -11.36 8.18
CA ASN A 14 -34.12 -10.28 8.83
C ASN A 14 -34.14 -10.43 10.36
N ARG A 15 -34.21 -11.67 10.87
CA ARG A 15 -34.12 -11.94 12.31
C ARG A 15 -32.69 -11.73 12.81
N ALA A 16 -31.68 -12.15 12.05
CA ALA A 16 -30.28 -11.91 12.39
C ALA A 16 -30.04 -10.40 12.59
N PHE A 17 -30.41 -9.60 11.58
CA PHE A 17 -30.35 -8.14 11.64
C PHE A 17 -31.06 -7.57 12.87
N TYR A 18 -32.30 -7.98 13.12
CA TYR A 18 -33.08 -7.56 14.28
C TYR A 18 -32.35 -7.82 15.61
N TYR A 19 -31.77 -9.02 15.79
CA TYR A 19 -31.06 -9.35 17.03
C TYR A 19 -29.71 -8.63 17.16
N TYR A 20 -29.01 -8.35 16.06
CA TYR A 20 -27.81 -7.51 16.12
C TYR A 20 -28.17 -6.07 16.50
N ASP A 21 -29.20 -5.49 15.88
CA ASP A 21 -29.70 -4.16 16.23
C ASP A 21 -30.11 -4.09 17.71
N LEU A 22 -30.85 -5.08 18.20
CA LEU A 22 -31.23 -5.19 19.61
C LEU A 22 -30.00 -5.26 20.53
N SER A 23 -28.97 -6.02 20.13
CA SER A 23 -27.71 -6.11 20.88
C SER A 23 -26.98 -4.76 20.96
N THR A 24 -27.07 -3.91 19.93
CA THR A 24 -26.45 -2.57 19.99
C THR A 24 -27.06 -1.68 21.06
N LYS A 25 -28.36 -1.83 21.36
CA LYS A 25 -29.06 -1.07 22.41
C LYS A 25 -28.55 -1.42 23.81
N GLY A 26 -28.02 -2.63 23.99
CA GLY A 26 -27.32 -3.05 25.20
C GLY A 26 -25.87 -2.57 25.28
N GLY A 27 -25.37 -1.79 24.30
CA GLY A 27 -23.99 -1.30 24.28
C GLY A 27 -22.95 -2.37 23.99
N PHE A 28 -23.33 -3.51 23.39
CA PHE A 28 -22.37 -4.58 23.11
C PHE A 28 -21.57 -4.28 21.84
N SER A 29 -20.24 -4.20 21.97
CA SER A 29 -19.33 -3.94 20.84
C SER A 29 -19.40 -5.03 19.77
N PHE A 30 -19.66 -6.28 20.16
CA PHE A 30 -19.90 -7.39 19.23
C PHE A 30 -21.17 -7.16 18.39
N GLY A 31 -22.26 -6.71 19.02
CA GLY A 31 -23.51 -6.38 18.31
C GLY A 31 -23.32 -5.23 17.32
N LEU A 32 -22.57 -4.20 17.71
CA LEU A 32 -22.21 -3.08 16.82
C LEU A 32 -21.39 -3.57 15.61
N ASN A 33 -20.37 -4.42 15.84
CA ASN A 33 -19.58 -4.99 14.75
C ASN A 33 -20.44 -5.83 13.80
N MET A 34 -21.31 -6.69 14.33
CA MET A 34 -22.17 -7.53 13.49
C MET A 34 -23.24 -6.71 12.74
N LEU A 35 -23.78 -5.66 13.35
CA LEU A 35 -24.68 -4.76 12.64
C LEU A 35 -23.94 -4.01 11.52
N GLY A 36 -22.69 -3.60 11.76
CA GLY A 36 -21.81 -3.05 10.71
C GLY A 36 -21.63 -4.04 9.56
N TYR A 37 -21.42 -5.32 9.87
CA TYR A 37 -21.33 -6.40 8.88
C TYR A 37 -22.63 -6.60 8.09
N CYS A 38 -23.79 -6.49 8.74
CA CYS A 38 -25.06 -6.54 8.02
C CYS A 38 -25.22 -5.40 7.01
N TYR A 39 -24.81 -4.17 7.34
CA TYR A 39 -24.82 -3.06 6.38
C TYR A 39 -23.73 -3.17 5.31
N SER A 40 -22.61 -3.84 5.60
CA SER A 40 -21.57 -4.13 4.60
C SER A 40 -22.08 -5.06 3.50
N GLU A 41 -22.73 -6.15 3.93
CA GLU A 41 -23.10 -7.27 3.05
C GLU A 41 -24.58 -7.28 2.62
N GLY A 42 -25.40 -6.36 3.14
CA GLY A 42 -26.84 -6.32 2.87
C GLY A 42 -27.62 -7.45 3.55
N ILE A 43 -27.22 -7.85 4.75
CA ILE A 43 -27.84 -8.98 5.47
C ILE A 43 -29.04 -8.49 6.28
N GLY A 44 -30.24 -8.77 5.79
CA GLY A 44 -31.49 -8.32 6.41
C GLY A 44 -31.74 -6.82 6.29
N THR A 45 -30.96 -6.12 5.45
CA THR A 45 -31.04 -4.69 5.16
C THR A 45 -30.41 -4.41 3.79
N PHE A 46 -30.55 -3.19 3.27
CA PHE A 46 -29.76 -2.72 2.12
C PHE A 46 -28.31 -2.42 2.53
N ILE A 47 -27.40 -2.52 1.55
CA ILE A 47 -26.00 -2.14 1.73
C ILE A 47 -25.88 -0.64 2.00
N ASP A 48 -25.16 -0.29 3.06
CA ASP A 48 -24.81 1.09 3.41
C ASP A 48 -23.39 1.14 3.98
N LYS A 49 -22.43 1.40 3.10
CA LYS A 49 -21.00 1.38 3.44
C LYS A 49 -20.65 2.42 4.52
N ARG A 50 -21.25 3.61 4.46
CA ARG A 50 -20.97 4.69 5.41
C ARG A 50 -21.50 4.33 6.80
N ARG A 51 -22.70 3.74 6.86
CA ARG A 51 -23.27 3.27 8.13
C ARG A 51 -22.50 2.08 8.70
N ALA A 52 -22.06 1.15 7.85
CA ALA A 52 -21.18 0.06 8.25
C ALA A 52 -19.89 0.57 8.89
N PHE A 53 -19.18 1.49 8.22
CA PHE A 53 -17.97 2.12 8.75
C PHE A 53 -18.20 2.77 10.12
N ASN A 54 -19.25 3.57 10.28
CA ASN A 54 -19.55 4.23 11.56
C ASN A 54 -19.79 3.23 12.70
N LEU A 55 -20.44 2.10 12.42
CA LEU A 55 -20.69 1.04 13.40
C LEU A 55 -19.41 0.29 13.77
N TYR A 56 -18.58 -0.05 12.79
CA TYR A 56 -17.25 -0.62 13.04
C TYR A 56 -16.39 0.34 13.86
N PHE A 57 -16.37 1.63 13.51
CA PHE A 57 -15.60 2.64 14.22
C PHE A 57 -16.04 2.77 15.69
N LYS A 58 -17.35 2.78 15.94
CA LYS A 58 -17.89 2.79 17.30
C LYS A 58 -17.48 1.53 18.08
N ALA A 59 -17.62 0.33 17.48
CA ALA A 59 -17.20 -0.91 18.11
C ALA A 59 -15.68 -0.98 18.37
N ALA A 60 -14.87 -0.46 17.45
CA ALA A 60 -13.41 -0.42 17.55
C ALA A 60 -12.92 0.48 18.70
N ASN A 61 -13.61 1.61 18.93
CA ASN A 61 -13.38 2.49 20.09
C ASN A 61 -13.83 1.87 21.41
N MET A 62 -14.67 0.83 21.38
CA MET A 62 -14.99 -0.02 22.53
C MET A 62 -14.07 -1.24 22.61
N ASP A 63 -12.87 -1.12 22.04
CA ASP A 63 -11.81 -2.12 22.09
C ASP A 63 -12.13 -3.47 21.41
N ASN A 64 -13.15 -3.53 20.56
CA ASN A 64 -13.46 -4.74 19.80
C ASN A 64 -12.37 -5.04 18.75
N ILE A 65 -11.66 -6.13 18.94
CA ILE A 65 -10.50 -6.54 18.14
C ILE A 65 -10.85 -6.72 16.65
N ILE A 66 -11.99 -7.35 16.36
CA ILE A 66 -12.46 -7.60 14.99
C ILE A 66 -12.89 -6.28 14.33
N ALA A 67 -13.58 -5.41 15.07
CA ALA A 67 -13.97 -4.11 14.54
C ALA A 67 -12.76 -3.21 14.25
N GLN A 68 -11.71 -3.26 15.07
CA GLN A 68 -10.45 -2.54 14.80
C GLN A 68 -9.83 -2.97 13.46
N TYR A 69 -9.86 -4.27 13.15
CA TYR A 69 -9.45 -4.78 11.84
C TYR A 69 -10.37 -4.29 10.72
N ASN A 70 -11.70 -4.32 10.91
CA ASN A 70 -12.65 -3.86 9.91
C ASN A 70 -12.50 -2.35 9.62
N VAL A 71 -12.23 -1.52 10.64
CA VAL A 71 -11.91 -0.09 10.46
C VAL A 71 -10.63 0.08 9.64
N ALA A 72 -9.61 -0.74 9.91
CA ALA A 72 -8.37 -0.71 9.14
C ALA A 72 -8.62 -1.01 7.65
N VAL A 73 -9.39 -2.06 7.35
CA VAL A 73 -9.81 -2.39 5.98
C VAL A 73 -10.59 -1.24 5.35
N CYS A 74 -11.48 -0.58 6.10
CA CYS A 74 -12.24 0.56 5.56
C CYS A 74 -11.33 1.71 5.11
N PHE A 75 -10.28 2.03 5.87
CA PHE A 75 -9.30 3.03 5.46
C PHE A 75 -8.36 2.52 4.35
N ASP A 76 -8.01 1.24 4.34
CA ASP A 76 -7.15 0.65 3.31
C ASP A 76 -7.83 0.65 1.94
N GLU A 77 -9.13 0.37 1.88
CA GLU A 77 -9.89 0.24 0.63
C GLU A 77 -10.73 1.48 0.29
N GLY A 78 -10.88 2.44 1.22
CA GLY A 78 -11.83 3.54 1.08
C GLY A 78 -13.30 3.08 1.17
N PHE A 79 -13.58 2.05 1.98
CA PHE A 79 -14.93 1.53 2.17
C PHE A 79 -15.71 2.38 3.18
N GLY A 80 -16.71 3.13 2.71
CA GLY A 80 -17.57 3.97 3.57
C GLY A 80 -16.86 5.18 4.19
N THR A 81 -15.58 5.39 3.85
CA THR A 81 -14.70 6.48 4.26
C THR A 81 -13.68 6.75 3.15
N ASN A 82 -12.88 7.80 3.26
CA ASN A 82 -11.78 8.04 2.32
C ASN A 82 -10.61 7.10 2.60
N LYS A 83 -9.92 6.70 1.53
CA LYS A 83 -8.69 5.90 1.61
C LYS A 83 -7.62 6.67 2.39
N ASP A 84 -7.02 6.02 3.39
CA ASP A 84 -5.99 6.61 4.25
C ASP A 84 -5.09 5.50 4.79
N PHE A 85 -4.01 5.19 4.06
CA PHE A 85 -3.11 4.09 4.38
C PHE A 85 -2.42 4.25 5.74
N THR A 86 -2.15 5.48 6.16
CA THR A 86 -1.53 5.76 7.45
C THR A 86 -2.47 5.35 8.58
N LYS A 87 -3.73 5.78 8.52
CA LYS A 87 -4.76 5.35 9.48
C LYS A 87 -5.02 3.84 9.41
N ALA A 88 -5.07 3.26 8.21
CA ALA A 88 -5.23 1.82 8.04
C ALA A 88 -4.15 1.04 8.80
N LYS A 89 -2.87 1.40 8.60
CA LYS A 89 -1.73 0.78 9.31
C LYS A 89 -1.84 0.94 10.83
N GLU A 90 -2.25 2.11 11.33
CA GLU A 90 -2.47 2.31 12.77
C GLU A 90 -3.54 1.39 13.34
N TRP A 91 -4.68 1.26 12.66
CA TRP A 91 -5.78 0.39 13.10
C TRP A 91 -5.43 -1.10 12.99
N TYR A 92 -4.72 -1.52 11.93
CA TYR A 92 -4.19 -2.88 11.84
C TYR A 92 -3.24 -3.18 13.02
N LYS A 93 -2.34 -2.25 13.37
CA LYS A 93 -1.45 -2.42 14.54
C LYS A 93 -2.22 -2.59 15.84
N LYS A 94 -3.27 -1.77 16.06
CA LYS A 94 -4.13 -1.89 17.25
C LYS A 94 -4.76 -3.29 17.36
N SER A 95 -5.32 -3.80 16.27
CA SER A 95 -5.92 -5.14 16.23
C SER A 95 -4.89 -6.26 16.38
N ALA A 96 -3.74 -6.15 15.71
CA ALA A 96 -2.66 -7.14 15.75
C ALA A 96 -2.01 -7.24 17.15
N ASN A 97 -1.82 -6.12 17.83
CA ASN A 97 -1.29 -6.06 19.20
C ASN A 97 -2.19 -6.77 20.21
N LYS A 98 -3.48 -6.94 19.89
CA LYS A 98 -4.44 -7.70 20.69
C LYS A 98 -4.60 -9.15 20.23
N GLY A 99 -3.70 -9.64 19.36
CA GLY A 99 -3.65 -11.02 18.93
C GLY A 99 -4.53 -11.37 17.73
N TYR A 100 -4.98 -10.40 16.94
CA TYR A 100 -5.71 -10.72 15.71
C TYR A 100 -4.76 -11.08 14.56
N ASP A 101 -4.66 -12.37 14.25
CA ASP A 101 -3.71 -12.87 13.26
C ASP A 101 -3.92 -12.31 11.85
N ARG A 102 -5.17 -12.05 11.44
CA ARG A 102 -5.44 -11.43 10.14
C ARG A 102 -4.87 -10.02 10.04
N ALA A 103 -4.90 -9.26 11.15
CA ALA A 103 -4.30 -7.93 11.18
C ALA A 103 -2.76 -8.02 11.12
N ARG A 104 -2.16 -9.01 11.81
CA ARG A 104 -0.71 -9.24 11.75
C ARG A 104 -0.26 -9.59 10.34
N LYS A 105 -0.90 -10.59 9.71
CA LYS A 105 -0.60 -10.99 8.32
C LYS A 105 -0.70 -9.81 7.35
N LYS A 106 -1.75 -8.98 7.50
CA LYS A 106 -1.93 -7.80 6.65
C LYS A 106 -0.82 -6.76 6.85
N LEU A 107 -0.31 -6.59 8.07
CA LEU A 107 0.85 -5.72 8.31
C LEU A 107 2.14 -6.28 7.70
N ASP A 108 2.34 -7.59 7.78
CA ASP A 108 3.49 -8.27 7.19
C ASP A 108 3.47 -8.09 5.66
N GLU A 109 2.31 -8.32 5.01
CA GLU A 109 2.10 -8.05 3.58
C GLU A 109 2.42 -6.60 3.20
N LEU A 110 1.94 -5.63 4.00
CA LEU A 110 2.19 -4.20 3.76
C LEU A 110 3.65 -3.80 3.98
N SER A 111 4.43 -4.58 4.75
CA SER A 111 5.86 -4.36 4.94
C SER A 111 6.68 -4.91 3.77
N ILE A 112 6.29 -6.08 3.24
CA ILE A 112 6.93 -6.72 2.08
C ILE A 112 6.73 -5.86 0.83
N LEU A 113 5.50 -5.39 0.57
CA LEU A 113 5.23 -4.52 -0.58
C LEU A 113 6.06 -3.22 -0.54
N LYS A 114 6.29 -2.68 0.66
CA LYS A 114 7.10 -1.48 0.81
C LYS A 114 8.58 -1.75 0.51
N SER A 115 9.13 -2.89 0.94
CA SER A 115 10.49 -3.27 0.56
C SER A 115 10.60 -3.54 -0.94
N GLU A 116 9.61 -4.15 -1.57
CA GLU A 116 9.61 -4.40 -3.02
C GLU A 116 9.50 -3.09 -3.84
N GLU A 117 8.71 -2.11 -3.39
CA GLU A 117 8.65 -0.78 -4.02
C GLU A 117 9.94 0.03 -3.84
N GLU A 118 10.63 -0.13 -2.71
CA GLU A 118 11.92 0.54 -2.44
C GLU A 118 13.11 -0.17 -3.11
N GLU A 119 13.03 -1.47 -3.36
CA GLU A 119 14.10 -2.30 -3.94
C GLU A 119 14.05 -2.40 -5.47
N ILE A 120 12.96 -1.98 -6.12
CA ILE A 120 12.81 -2.02 -7.57
C ILE A 120 12.96 -0.62 -8.19
N GLU A 121 14.20 -0.26 -8.50
CA GLU A 121 14.49 0.41 -9.76
C GLU A 121 14.52 -0.71 -10.82
N THR A 122 13.41 -0.91 -11.56
CA THR A 122 13.28 -2.08 -12.46
C THR A 122 14.42 -2.13 -13.48
N GLN A 123 14.84 -3.34 -13.90
CA GLN A 123 15.71 -3.54 -15.06
C GLN A 123 15.27 -2.69 -16.26
N GLN A 124 13.95 -2.57 -16.48
CA GLN A 124 13.37 -1.76 -17.54
C GLN A 124 13.51 -0.25 -17.32
N GLN A 125 13.42 0.25 -16.08
CA GLN A 125 13.67 1.66 -15.74
C GLN A 125 15.15 2.01 -15.90
N ILE A 126 16.06 1.10 -15.51
CA ILE A 126 17.51 1.28 -15.72
C ILE A 126 17.84 1.30 -17.21
N ILE A 127 17.29 0.35 -17.99
CA ILE A 127 17.46 0.28 -19.46
C ILE A 127 16.82 1.49 -20.15
N GLN A 128 15.64 1.93 -19.73
CA GLN A 128 15.00 3.14 -20.28
C GLN A 128 15.81 4.40 -19.97
N HIS A 129 16.30 4.58 -18.74
CA HIS A 129 17.22 5.68 -18.43
C HIS A 129 18.49 5.61 -19.27
N TRP A 130 19.05 4.42 -19.46
CA TRP A 130 20.23 4.23 -20.33
C TRP A 130 19.96 4.64 -21.78
N ASN A 131 18.85 4.18 -22.36
CA ASN A 131 18.49 4.48 -23.74
C ASN A 131 18.07 5.93 -23.97
N LEU A 132 17.39 6.55 -23.00
CA LEU A 132 16.99 7.95 -23.08
C LEU A 132 18.20 8.89 -22.97
N ASN A 133 19.24 8.48 -22.24
CA ASN A 133 20.34 9.38 -21.87
C ASN A 133 21.63 9.18 -22.67
N ARG A 134 21.74 8.11 -23.47
CA ARG A 134 22.92 7.84 -24.29
C ARG A 134 23.03 8.88 -25.41
N GLY A 135 23.97 9.81 -25.27
CA GLY A 135 24.21 10.87 -26.25
C GLY A 135 23.36 12.13 -26.07
N LEU A 136 22.71 12.31 -24.90
CA LEU A 136 22.09 13.59 -24.56
C LEU A 136 23.15 14.69 -24.39
N SER A 137 22.76 15.91 -24.75
CA SER A 137 23.55 17.11 -24.50
C SER A 137 22.94 17.90 -23.35
N LEU A 138 23.75 18.21 -22.34
CA LEU A 138 23.41 19.14 -21.26
C LEU A 138 24.30 20.38 -21.43
N ASP A 139 23.72 21.57 -21.57
CA ASP A 139 24.45 22.84 -21.76
C ASP A 139 25.50 22.81 -22.90
N GLY A 140 25.18 22.11 -23.99
CA GLY A 140 26.08 21.94 -25.15
C GLY A 140 27.20 20.91 -24.96
N SER A 141 27.23 20.22 -23.81
CA SER A 141 28.16 19.12 -23.52
C SER A 141 27.47 17.77 -23.60
N SER A 142 28.04 16.84 -24.36
CA SER A 142 27.53 15.46 -24.42
C SER A 142 27.83 14.72 -23.13
N ILE A 143 26.85 14.01 -22.58
CA ILE A 143 27.01 13.18 -21.38
C ILE A 143 26.83 11.69 -21.69
N GLN A 144 27.52 10.84 -20.94
CA GLN A 144 27.34 9.39 -20.94
C GLN A 144 27.47 8.80 -19.53
N PRO A 145 26.95 7.57 -19.30
CA PRO A 145 27.19 6.85 -18.05
C PRO A 145 28.69 6.65 -17.78
N SER A 146 29.10 6.72 -16.52
CA SER A 146 30.51 6.59 -16.10
C SER A 146 31.08 5.18 -16.23
N LYS A 147 30.22 4.16 -16.42
CA LYS A 147 30.60 2.76 -16.61
C LYS A 147 30.05 2.26 -17.94
N GLU A 148 30.89 1.55 -18.70
CA GLU A 148 30.46 0.81 -19.89
C GLU A 148 29.50 -0.32 -19.50
N PRO A 149 28.59 -0.73 -20.40
CA PRO A 149 27.61 -1.76 -20.12
C PRO A 149 28.32 -3.13 -20.12
N VAL A 150 28.27 -3.84 -19.00
CA VAL A 150 28.72 -5.23 -18.91
C VAL A 150 27.61 -6.13 -19.39
N LEU A 151 27.89 -6.94 -20.40
CA LEU A 151 26.96 -7.94 -20.91
C LEU A 151 27.25 -9.29 -20.24
N GLY A 152 26.19 -9.99 -19.88
CA GLY A 152 26.22 -11.39 -19.45
C GLY A 152 26.50 -12.33 -20.63
N GLU A 153 26.67 -13.62 -20.31
CA GLU A 153 26.97 -14.66 -21.31
C GLU A 153 25.84 -14.86 -22.35
N ASP A 154 24.62 -14.44 -22.02
CA ASP A 154 23.45 -14.45 -22.90
C ASP A 154 23.37 -13.21 -23.82
N GLY A 155 24.32 -12.28 -23.71
CA GLY A 155 24.32 -11.02 -24.44
C GLY A 155 23.34 -9.97 -23.88
N GLU A 156 22.66 -10.27 -22.78
CA GLU A 156 21.83 -9.32 -22.04
C GLU A 156 22.69 -8.52 -21.06
N LEU A 157 22.19 -7.37 -20.63
CA LEU A 157 22.93 -6.50 -19.72
C LEU A 157 23.00 -7.12 -18.30
N ASP A 158 24.20 -7.33 -17.77
CA ASP A 158 24.39 -7.86 -16.41
C ASP A 158 24.22 -6.74 -15.38
N ILE A 159 22.97 -6.55 -14.98
CA ILE A 159 22.57 -5.54 -14.00
C ILE A 159 23.10 -5.80 -12.58
N ASN A 160 23.60 -6.99 -12.26
CA ASN A 160 24.12 -7.28 -10.91
C ASN A 160 25.40 -6.50 -10.60
N VAL A 161 26.15 -6.11 -11.63
CA VAL A 161 27.36 -5.27 -11.53
C VAL A 161 27.05 -3.86 -11.02
N TYR A 162 25.79 -3.41 -11.12
CA TYR A 162 25.37 -2.05 -10.80
C TYR A 162 24.42 -1.96 -9.59
N LYS A 163 24.15 -3.08 -8.91
CA LYS A 163 23.31 -3.08 -7.70
C LYS A 163 24.00 -2.31 -6.57
N GLY A 164 23.38 -1.20 -6.13
CA GLY A 164 23.78 -0.45 -4.93
C GLY A 164 24.67 0.77 -5.15
N GLU A 165 25.09 1.07 -6.39
CA GLU A 165 25.82 2.30 -6.72
C GLU A 165 25.00 3.18 -7.68
N PRO A 166 24.81 4.49 -7.38
CA PRO A 166 24.12 5.38 -8.30
C PRO A 166 24.90 5.53 -9.62
N ILE A 167 24.19 5.48 -10.74
CA ILE A 167 24.79 5.73 -12.06
C ILE A 167 25.23 7.20 -12.12
N VAL A 168 26.54 7.42 -12.11
CA VAL A 168 27.15 8.75 -12.29
C VAL A 168 27.32 9.01 -13.78
N TYR A 169 27.06 10.23 -14.25
CA TYR A 169 27.31 10.65 -15.63
C TYR A 169 28.63 11.41 -15.75
N THR A 170 29.35 11.21 -16.85
CA THR A 170 30.58 11.95 -17.19
C THR A 170 30.36 12.82 -18.42
N ASN A 171 31.03 13.98 -18.43
CA ASN A 171 31.09 14.85 -19.59
C ASN A 171 32.09 14.28 -20.59
N ILE A 172 31.64 14.04 -21.83
CA ILE A 172 32.47 13.47 -22.90
C ILE A 172 33.52 14.48 -23.38
N ASN A 173 33.22 15.78 -23.29
CA ASN A 173 34.06 16.85 -23.83
C ASN A 173 35.09 17.41 -22.83
N ASP A 174 35.04 17.02 -21.55
CA ASP A 174 36.01 17.43 -20.51
C ASP A 174 36.20 16.29 -19.48
N PRO A 175 37.04 15.28 -19.77
CA PRO A 175 37.22 14.10 -18.92
C PRO A 175 37.97 14.39 -17.61
N ASP A 176 38.68 15.52 -17.52
CA ASP A 176 39.55 15.86 -16.39
C ASP A 176 38.90 16.79 -15.35
N LYS A 177 37.73 17.38 -15.64
CA LYS A 177 36.97 18.20 -14.67
C LYS A 177 35.81 17.45 -14.05
N SER A 178 36.05 16.94 -12.85
CA SER A 178 35.24 17.09 -11.62
C SER A 178 33.73 17.40 -11.76
N ASN A 179 32.99 16.71 -12.62
CA ASN A 179 31.52 16.80 -12.66
C ASN A 179 30.93 15.43 -12.37
N LEU A 180 31.14 14.99 -11.13
CA LEU A 180 30.17 14.13 -10.45
C LEU A 180 28.87 14.94 -10.38
N LEU A 181 28.03 14.89 -11.41
CA LEU A 181 26.63 15.27 -11.30
C LEU A 181 25.96 14.22 -10.39
N SER A 182 26.24 14.28 -9.09
CA SER A 182 25.58 13.45 -8.09
C SER A 182 24.17 14.00 -7.94
N PHE A 183 23.25 13.49 -8.76
CA PHE A 183 21.84 13.75 -8.61
C PHE A 183 21.35 13.01 -7.35
N ASN A 184 21.59 13.61 -6.18
CA ASN A 184 21.20 13.07 -4.88
C ASN A 184 19.67 13.13 -4.64
N ASN A 185 18.84 13.35 -5.67
CA ASN A 185 17.39 13.14 -5.59
C ASN A 185 16.74 13.07 -6.99
N LYS A 186 15.77 12.16 -7.14
CA LYS A 186 14.93 11.92 -8.34
C LYS A 186 14.32 13.19 -9.00
N ILE A 187 14.24 14.30 -8.26
CA ILE A 187 13.61 15.55 -8.72
C ILE A 187 14.55 16.38 -9.60
N GLY A 188 15.84 16.46 -9.27
CA GLY A 188 16.80 17.32 -10.00
C GLY A 188 17.08 16.84 -11.42
N PHE A 189 17.00 15.53 -11.66
CA PHE A 189 17.24 14.93 -12.98
C PHE A 189 16.13 15.28 -13.99
N ASN A 190 14.86 15.27 -13.55
CA ASN A 190 13.71 15.57 -14.41
C ASN A 190 13.55 17.06 -14.75
N GLU A 191 14.08 17.96 -13.94
CA GLU A 191 14.10 19.40 -14.23
C GLU A 191 15.22 19.78 -15.19
N ALA A 192 16.39 19.12 -15.11
CA ALA A 192 17.52 19.34 -16.01
C ALA A 192 17.24 18.93 -17.46
N LEU A 193 16.36 17.95 -17.68
CA LEU A 193 15.97 17.46 -19.00
C LEU A 193 14.87 18.28 -19.71
N LYS A 194 14.33 19.32 -19.05
CA LYS A 194 13.24 20.16 -19.59
C LYS A 194 13.73 21.45 -20.25
N GLN A 195 15.03 21.67 -20.35
CA GLN A 195 15.65 22.80 -21.06
C GLN A 195 16.34 22.30 -22.33
#